data_AF-A0A944L0V5-F1
#
_entry.id   AF-A0A944L0V5-F1
#
_cell.length_a   1.000
_cell.length_b   1.000
_cell.length_c   1.000
_cell.angle_alpha   90.00
_cell.angle_beta   90.00
_cell.angle_gamma   90.00
#
_symmetry.space_group_name_H-M   'P 1'
#
loop_
_entity.id
_entity.type
_entity.pdbx_description
1 polymer ?
#
loop_
_entity_poly.entity_id
_entity_poly.type
_entity_poly.pdbx_seq_one_letter_code
_entity_poly.pdbx_strand_id
1 'polypeptide(L)'
;MDIELTYDMVGTRLRGIGGAEITYDRLGNRPRTLGSWTLEYDRLGTRLRAVGAAEITYSRWASLPRTVGQWSCEHSKLASRLLCIGPHELRYDHLSSRARAVGPIEIVYDRLGTRPKRVGLPGESESLSDDLLLALFLVLYWQEERAAAARRE
;
A
#
# COMPACT_ATOMS: atom_id res chain seq x y z
N MET A 1 10.60 1.13 16.49
CA MET A 1 9.57 0.13 16.84
C MET A 1 9.29 -0.76 15.65
N ASP A 2 8.95 -2.03 15.88
CA ASP A 2 8.57 -2.96 14.81
C ASP A 2 7.07 -3.24 14.88
N ILE A 3 6.41 -3.10 13.74
CA ILE A 3 4.97 -3.22 13.62
C ILE A 3 4.68 -4.43 12.76
N GLU A 4 3.95 -5.38 13.33
CA GLU A 4 3.67 -6.64 12.65
C GLU A 4 2.55 -6.47 11.62
N LEU A 5 2.77 -7.04 10.43
CA LEU A 5 1.78 -7.18 9.39
C LEU A 5 1.12 -8.54 9.55
N THR A 6 -0.19 -8.54 9.80
CA THR A 6 -0.97 -9.77 9.93
C THR A 6 -1.53 -10.17 8.58
N TYR A 7 -1.57 -11.47 8.31
CA TYR A 7 -2.03 -12.04 7.05
C TYR A 7 -3.17 -13.03 7.27
N ASP A 8 -3.87 -13.36 6.19
CA ASP A 8 -4.82 -14.48 6.20
C ASP A 8 -4.13 -15.83 6.47
N MET A 9 -4.92 -16.86 6.75
CA MET A 9 -4.40 -18.20 7.09
C MET A 9 -3.47 -18.78 6.01
N VAL A 10 -3.69 -18.42 4.74
CA VAL A 10 -2.86 -18.84 3.60
C VAL A 10 -1.62 -17.96 3.45
N GLY A 11 -1.55 -16.83 4.16
CA GLY A 11 -0.41 -15.92 4.17
C GLY A 11 -0.27 -15.10 2.88
N THR A 12 -1.37 -14.96 2.14
CA THR A 12 -1.43 -14.32 0.82
C THR A 12 -1.93 -12.89 0.90
N ARG A 13 -2.82 -12.58 1.84
CA ARG A 13 -3.53 -11.31 1.91
C ARG A 13 -3.30 -10.61 3.23
N LEU A 14 -3.00 -9.32 3.16
CA LEU A 14 -2.75 -8.49 4.34
C LEU A 14 -4.06 -8.25 5.10
N ARG A 15 -4.16 -8.78 6.32
CA ARG A 15 -5.33 -8.66 7.19
C ARG A 15 -5.21 -7.53 8.21
N GLY A 16 -4.03 -7.00 8.44
CA GLY A 16 -3.89 -5.86 9.32
C GLY A 16 -2.48 -5.31 9.43
N ILE A 17 -2.41 -4.05 9.82
CA ILE A 17 -1.18 -3.26 9.92
C ILE A 17 -1.17 -2.59 11.30
N GLY A 18 -0.36 -3.09 12.23
CA GLY A 18 -0.10 -2.40 13.49
C GLY A 18 -1.30 -2.03 14.36
N GLY A 19 -2.41 -2.74 14.21
CA GLY A 19 -3.68 -2.47 14.90
C GLY A 19 -4.82 -2.04 13.98
N ALA A 20 -4.54 -1.60 12.76
CA ALA A 20 -5.56 -1.35 11.75
C ALA A 20 -5.97 -2.66 11.06
N GLU A 21 -7.20 -3.11 11.26
CA GLU A 21 -7.74 -4.32 10.63
C GLU A 21 -8.19 -4.04 9.19
N ILE A 22 -7.86 -4.95 8.27
CA ILE A 22 -8.30 -4.91 6.88
C ILE A 22 -9.39 -5.96 6.68
N THR A 23 -10.61 -5.49 6.46
CA THR A 23 -11.71 -6.36 6.06
C THR A 23 -11.75 -6.49 4.55
N TYR A 24 -12.29 -7.59 4.04
CA TYR A 24 -12.39 -7.87 2.61
C TYR A 24 -13.84 -8.08 2.20
N ASP A 25 -14.12 -7.94 0.91
CA ASP A 25 -15.42 -8.27 0.34
C ASP A 25 -15.77 -9.77 0.49
N ARG A 26 -17.03 -10.13 0.19
CA ARG A 26 -17.52 -11.52 0.33
C ARG A 26 -16.74 -12.53 -0.52
N LEU A 27 -16.16 -12.08 -1.64
CA LEU A 27 -15.32 -12.91 -2.51
C LEU A 27 -13.87 -12.97 -2.02
N GLY A 28 -13.53 -12.19 -0.99
CA GLY A 28 -12.20 -12.09 -0.39
C GLY A 28 -11.16 -11.42 -1.28
N ASN A 29 -11.53 -10.91 -2.45
CA ASN A 29 -10.57 -10.47 -3.45
C ASN A 29 -10.14 -9.02 -3.26
N ARG A 30 -10.93 -8.21 -2.53
CA ARG A 30 -10.68 -6.77 -2.41
C ARG A 30 -10.86 -6.28 -0.98
N PRO A 31 -9.92 -5.46 -0.47
CA PRO A 31 -10.09 -4.84 0.84
C PRO A 31 -11.26 -3.86 0.82
N ARG A 32 -12.10 -3.89 1.85
CA ARG A 32 -13.31 -3.07 1.96
C ARG A 32 -13.19 -2.00 3.04
N THR A 33 -12.51 -2.31 4.14
CA THR A 33 -12.20 -1.34 5.18
C THR A 33 -10.75 -1.49 5.64
N LEU A 34 -10.16 -0.40 6.10
CA LEU A 34 -8.88 -0.34 6.77
C LEU A 34 -9.09 0.40 8.10
N GLY A 35 -9.15 -0.35 9.20
CA GLY A 35 -9.58 0.16 10.49
C GLY A 35 -10.94 0.84 10.36
N SER A 36 -10.97 2.14 10.65
CA SER A 36 -12.15 2.99 10.57
C SER A 36 -12.42 3.56 9.17
N TRP A 37 -11.51 3.40 8.21
CA TRP A 37 -11.66 3.93 6.86
C TRP A 37 -12.35 2.95 5.92
N THR A 38 -13.29 3.47 5.14
CA THR A 38 -13.96 2.69 4.10
C THR A 38 -13.23 2.85 2.77
N LEU A 39 -13.01 1.74 2.07
CA LEU A 39 -12.38 1.74 0.76
C LEU A 39 -13.46 1.77 -0.32
N GLU A 40 -13.40 2.78 -1.17
CA GLU A 40 -14.30 2.92 -2.31
C GLU A 40 -13.57 2.60 -3.60
N TYR A 41 -14.25 1.91 -4.50
CA TYR A 41 -13.72 1.51 -5.79
C TYR A 41 -14.42 2.25 -6.93
N ASP A 42 -13.81 2.22 -8.11
CA ASP A 42 -14.46 2.69 -9.33
C ASP A 42 -15.69 1.84 -9.69
N ARG A 43 -16.49 2.31 -10.67
CA ARG A 43 -17.73 1.63 -11.09
C ARG A 43 -17.50 0.18 -11.57
N LEU A 44 -16.32 -0.11 -12.10
CA LEU A 44 -15.94 -1.47 -12.54
C LEU A 44 -15.37 -2.31 -11.39
N GLY A 45 -15.14 -1.70 -10.22
CA GLY A 45 -14.50 -2.32 -9.06
C GLY A 45 -13.03 -2.68 -9.28
N THR A 46 -12.44 -2.20 -10.37
CA THR A 46 -11.07 -2.55 -10.76
C THR A 46 -10.02 -1.74 -10.03
N ARG A 47 -10.34 -0.52 -9.59
CA ARG A 47 -9.36 0.40 -8.99
C ARG A 47 -9.92 1.06 -7.75
N LEU A 48 -9.05 1.20 -6.76
CA LEU A 48 -9.35 1.89 -5.51
C LEU A 48 -9.48 3.39 -5.78
N ARG A 49 -10.67 3.95 -5.61
CA ARG A 49 -10.99 5.35 -5.85
C ARG A 49 -10.85 6.23 -4.61
N ALA A 50 -11.13 5.71 -3.41
CA ALA A 50 -10.95 6.48 -2.18
C ALA A 50 -10.68 5.57 -0.98
N VAL A 51 -10.05 6.13 0.05
CA VAL A 51 -9.85 5.49 1.35
C VAL A 51 -10.27 6.47 2.42
N GLY A 52 -11.42 6.23 3.05
CA GLY A 52 -12.02 7.15 4.01
C GLY A 52 -12.29 8.51 3.34
N ALA A 53 -11.69 9.57 3.87
CA ALA A 53 -11.78 10.92 3.30
C ALA A 53 -10.74 11.19 2.20
N ALA A 54 -9.79 10.29 1.95
CA ALA A 54 -8.73 10.49 0.97
C ALA A 54 -9.16 9.99 -0.41
N GLU A 55 -9.49 10.92 -1.32
CA GLU A 55 -9.82 10.59 -2.71
C GLU A 55 -8.57 10.34 -3.57
N ILE A 56 -8.56 9.26 -4.33
CA ILE A 56 -7.45 8.87 -5.20
C ILE A 56 -7.80 9.20 -6.64
N THR A 57 -7.02 10.08 -7.25
CA THR A 57 -7.12 10.37 -8.68
C THR A 57 -6.02 9.67 -9.44
N TYR A 58 -6.35 9.05 -10.58
CA TYR A 58 -5.39 8.36 -11.43
C TYR A 58 -5.05 9.17 -12.67
N SER A 59 -3.85 8.97 -13.21
CA SER A 59 -3.53 9.50 -14.53
C SER A 59 -4.28 8.73 -15.62
N ARG A 60 -4.66 9.42 -16.70
CA ARG A 60 -5.32 8.79 -17.86
C ARG A 60 -4.41 7.80 -18.59
N TRP A 61 -3.11 8.01 -18.52
CA TRP A 61 -2.09 7.27 -19.28
C TRP A 61 -1.26 6.30 -18.44
N ALA A 62 -1.36 6.39 -17.12
CA ALA A 62 -0.67 5.49 -16.22
C ALA A 62 -1.68 4.86 -15.25
N SER A 63 -1.60 3.54 -15.04
CA SER A 63 -2.34 2.83 -13.99
C SER A 63 -1.85 3.18 -12.57
N LEU A 64 -1.23 4.36 -12.41
CA LEU A 64 -0.66 4.85 -11.17
C LEU A 64 -1.49 6.04 -10.67
N PRO A 65 -1.62 6.16 -9.35
CA PRO A 65 -2.25 7.31 -8.71
C PRO A 65 -1.43 8.58 -9.00
N ARG A 66 -2.14 9.69 -9.17
CA ARG A 66 -1.59 11.04 -9.34
C ARG A 66 -1.73 11.86 -8.05
N THR A 67 -2.86 11.71 -7.36
CA THR A 67 -3.10 12.37 -6.07
C THR A 67 -3.86 11.44 -5.15
N VAL A 68 -3.67 11.63 -3.84
CA VAL A 68 -4.35 10.91 -2.75
C VAL A 68 -4.78 11.96 -1.74
N GLY A 69 -6.07 12.32 -1.73
CA GLY A 69 -6.59 13.45 -0.97
C GLY A 69 -5.85 14.73 -1.33
N GLN A 70 -5.14 15.29 -0.34
CA GLN A 70 -4.31 16.49 -0.48
C GLN A 70 -2.87 16.18 -0.91
N TRP A 71 -2.48 14.91 -0.97
CA TRP A 71 -1.12 14.52 -1.31
C TRP A 71 -0.94 14.37 -2.81
N SER A 72 0.18 14.91 -3.29
CA SER A 72 0.63 14.68 -4.66
C SER A 72 1.48 13.42 -4.73
N CYS A 73 1.23 12.58 -5.74
CA CYS A 73 2.02 11.39 -5.99
C CYS A 73 2.96 11.63 -7.17
N GLU A 74 4.25 11.43 -6.94
CA GLU A 74 5.26 11.47 -7.99
C GLU A 74 5.55 10.08 -8.51
N HIS A 75 5.79 9.97 -9.81
CA HIS A 75 6.10 8.69 -10.44
C HIS A 75 7.29 8.82 -11.40
N SER A 76 8.06 7.73 -11.48
CA SER A 76 9.16 7.60 -12.43
C SER A 76 8.61 7.43 -13.84
N LYS A 77 9.01 8.30 -14.76
CA LYS A 77 8.67 8.21 -16.19
C LYS A 77 9.19 6.94 -16.84
N LEU A 78 10.32 6.40 -16.37
CA LEU A 78 11.01 5.28 -16.99
C LEU A 78 10.59 3.92 -16.42
N ALA A 79 10.37 3.85 -15.10
CA ALA A 79 10.13 2.60 -14.39
C ALA A 79 8.66 2.37 -14.01
N SER A 80 7.76 3.27 -14.45
CA SER A 80 6.33 3.25 -14.15
C SER A 80 6.04 2.90 -12.69
N ARG A 81 6.78 3.50 -11.76
CA ARG A 81 6.70 3.27 -10.31
C ARG A 81 6.50 4.57 -9.58
N LEU A 82 5.81 4.51 -8.45
CA LEU A 82 5.69 5.66 -7.56
C LEU A 82 7.06 5.97 -6.97
N LEU A 83 7.35 7.25 -6.75
CA LEU A 83 8.57 7.73 -6.13
C LEU A 83 8.25 8.41 -4.82
N CYS A 84 7.15 9.15 -4.74
CA CYS A 84 6.71 9.84 -3.53
C CYS A 84 5.18 9.79 -3.43
N ILE A 85 4.67 9.77 -2.21
CA ILE A 85 3.25 9.96 -1.88
C ILE A 85 3.18 11.05 -0.81
N GLY A 86 2.82 12.27 -1.23
CA GLY A 86 2.82 13.43 -0.34
C GLY A 86 4.21 13.67 0.25
N PRO A 87 4.33 13.75 1.59
CA PRO A 87 5.62 13.94 2.26
C PRO A 87 6.47 12.65 2.35
N HIS A 88 5.96 11.50 1.90
CA HIS A 88 6.61 10.21 2.08
C HIS A 88 7.33 9.75 0.81
N GLU A 89 8.67 9.70 0.85
CA GLU A 89 9.51 9.16 -0.21
C GLU A 89 9.49 7.62 -0.23
N LEU A 90 9.37 7.03 -1.41
CA LEU A 90 9.39 5.58 -1.60
C LEU A 90 10.77 5.13 -2.03
N ARG A 91 11.35 4.21 -1.25
CA ARG A 91 12.61 3.56 -1.62
C ARG A 91 12.34 2.16 -2.09
N TYR A 92 12.94 1.81 -3.21
CA TYR A 92 12.80 0.50 -3.83
C TYR A 92 14.09 -0.28 -3.70
N ASP A 93 13.95 -1.60 -3.63
CA ASP A 93 15.09 -2.48 -3.73
C ASP A 93 15.72 -2.42 -5.15
N HIS A 94 17.02 -2.61 -5.24
CA HIS A 94 17.73 -2.46 -6.51
C HIS A 94 17.56 -3.68 -7.43
N LEU A 95 17.29 -4.85 -6.85
CA LEU A 95 17.06 -6.10 -7.58
C LEU A 95 15.57 -6.40 -7.77
N SER A 96 14.69 -5.83 -6.95
CA SER A 96 13.24 -6.02 -7.07
C SER A 96 12.49 -4.69 -7.14
N SER A 97 11.48 -4.59 -8.00
CA SER A 97 10.62 -3.39 -8.10
C SER A 97 9.65 -3.24 -6.91
N ARG A 98 10.06 -3.71 -5.71
CA ARG A 98 9.30 -3.70 -4.46
C ARG A 98 9.75 -2.52 -3.61
N ALA A 99 8.82 -1.83 -2.98
CA ALA A 99 9.17 -0.74 -2.08
C ALA A 99 9.68 -1.32 -0.76
N ARG A 100 10.91 -0.99 -0.42
CA ARG A 100 11.58 -1.37 0.82
C ARG A 100 11.41 -0.31 1.91
N ALA A 101 11.08 0.93 1.57
CA ALA A 101 10.78 1.97 2.55
C ALA A 101 9.70 2.94 2.06
N VAL A 102 8.95 3.50 3.00
CA VAL A 102 7.89 4.51 2.80
C VAL A 102 8.09 5.64 3.81
N GLY A 103 8.71 6.72 3.35
CA GLY A 103 9.14 7.83 4.20
C GLY A 103 10.07 7.32 5.31
N PRO A 104 9.71 7.50 6.60
CA PRO A 104 10.49 6.96 7.71
C PRO A 104 10.32 5.43 7.86
N ILE A 105 9.26 4.83 7.33
CA ILE A 105 8.97 3.41 7.54
C ILE A 105 9.90 2.54 6.70
N GLU A 106 10.53 1.55 7.32
CA GLU A 106 11.23 0.47 6.62
C GLU A 106 10.35 -0.78 6.55
N ILE A 107 10.24 -1.40 5.38
CA ILE A 107 9.47 -2.62 5.16
C ILE A 107 10.42 -3.82 5.18
N VAL A 108 10.21 -4.72 6.14
CA VAL A 108 10.99 -5.94 6.30
C VAL A 108 10.22 -7.10 5.69
N TYR A 109 10.82 -7.72 4.68
CA TYR A 109 10.23 -8.86 3.97
C TYR A 109 10.58 -10.20 4.63
N ASP A 110 9.83 -11.25 4.30
CA ASP A 110 10.16 -12.61 4.70
C ASP A 110 11.45 -13.14 4.05
N ARG A 111 11.93 -14.31 4.47
CA ARG A 111 13.19 -14.89 3.97
C ARG A 111 13.21 -15.11 2.46
N LEU A 112 12.05 -15.30 1.84
CA LEU A 112 11.93 -15.45 0.39
C LEU A 112 11.79 -14.08 -0.32
N GLY A 113 11.74 -12.99 0.44
CA GLY A 113 11.55 -11.64 -0.05
C GLY A 113 10.17 -11.39 -0.64
N THR A 114 9.25 -12.35 -0.53
CA THR A 114 8.00 -12.38 -1.31
C THR A 114 6.92 -11.48 -0.74
N ARG A 115 6.87 -11.36 0.58
CA ARG A 115 5.84 -10.61 1.29
C ARG A 115 6.44 -9.80 2.43
N PRO A 116 5.89 -8.61 2.68
CA PRO A 116 6.31 -7.82 3.82
C PRO A 116 5.82 -8.50 5.10
N LYS A 117 6.70 -8.72 6.06
CA LYS A 117 6.36 -9.38 7.32
C LYS A 117 6.13 -8.35 8.41
N ARG A 118 6.96 -7.31 8.42
CA ARG A 118 7.04 -6.31 9.48
C ARG A 118 7.39 -4.97 8.89
N VAL A 119 7.03 -3.91 9.59
CA VAL A 119 7.44 -2.55 9.26
C VAL A 119 8.13 -1.90 10.44
N GLY A 120 9.35 -1.44 10.24
CA GLY A 120 10.14 -0.72 11.22
C GLY A 120 9.85 0.77 11.13
N LEU A 121 9.38 1.37 12.22
CA LEU A 121 9.28 2.81 12.35
C LEU A 121 10.47 3.32 13.19
N PRO A 122 11.33 4.19 12.64
CA PRO A 122 12.39 4.85 13.39
C PRO A 122 11.77 5.96 14.24
N GLY A 123 11.83 5.80 15.57
CA GLY A 123 11.30 6.77 16.54
C GLY A 123 10.64 6.11 17.75
N GLU A 124 10.33 6.94 18.74
CA GLU A 124 9.66 6.58 20.02
C GLU A 124 8.13 6.52 19.90
N SER A 125 7.55 6.77 18.72
CA SER A 125 6.10 6.70 18.54
C SER A 125 5.60 5.26 18.67
N GLU A 126 4.67 5.05 19.61
CA GLU A 126 4.07 3.73 19.92
C GLU A 126 3.08 3.25 18.86
N SER A 127 2.65 4.11 17.93
CA SER A 127 1.67 3.78 16.89
C SER A 127 1.99 4.43 15.54
N LEU A 128 1.56 3.79 14.46
CA LEU A 128 1.52 4.41 13.13
C LEU A 128 0.59 5.62 13.18
N SER A 129 1.05 6.76 12.66
CA SER A 129 0.12 7.84 12.35
C SER A 129 -0.82 7.40 11.23
N ASP A 130 -2.01 7.96 11.23
CA ASP A 130 -3.01 7.74 10.17
C ASP A 130 -2.41 8.00 8.78
N ASP A 131 -1.61 9.06 8.66
CA ASP A 131 -1.00 9.41 7.38
C ASP A 131 -0.03 8.32 6.89
N LEU A 132 0.81 7.82 7.80
CA LEU A 132 1.78 6.78 7.51
C LEU A 132 1.10 5.43 7.24
N LEU A 133 0.03 5.12 7.97
CA LEU A 133 -0.79 3.94 7.75
C LEU A 133 -1.42 3.97 6.36
N LEU A 134 -2.01 5.10 5.96
CA LEU A 134 -2.60 5.28 4.64
C LEU A 134 -1.54 5.13 3.55
N ALA A 135 -0.42 5.84 3.67
CA ALA A 135 0.67 5.75 2.70
C ALA A 135 1.20 4.32 2.56
N LEU A 136 1.47 3.65 3.68
CA LEU A 136 1.93 2.27 3.70
C LEU A 136 0.92 1.32 3.06
N PHE A 137 -0.35 1.41 3.45
CA PHE A 137 -1.42 0.57 2.89
C PHE A 137 -1.50 0.73 1.37
N LEU A 138 -1.51 1.96 0.87
CA LEU A 138 -1.62 2.24 -0.56
C LEU A 138 -0.42 1.68 -1.35
N VAL A 139 0.78 1.80 -0.80
CA VAL A 139 2.01 1.26 -1.41
C VAL A 139 1.94 -0.25 -1.52
N LEU A 140 1.53 -0.93 -0.44
CA LEU A 140 1.38 -2.38 -0.43
C LEU A 140 0.27 -2.83 -1.40
N TYR A 141 -0.87 -2.13 -1.38
CA TYR A 141 -1.99 -2.39 -2.27
C TYR A 141 -1.59 -2.29 -3.75
N TRP A 142 -0.93 -1.21 -4.17
CA TRP A 142 -0.51 -1.05 -5.56
C TRP A 142 0.60 -2.02 -5.97
N GLN A 143 1.48 -2.42 -5.05
CA GLN A 143 2.45 -3.48 -5.33
C GLN A 143 1.76 -4.81 -5.61
N GLU A 144 0.75 -5.17 -4.81
CA GLU A 144 0.00 -6.41 -4.99
C GLU A 144 -0.78 -6.40 -6.29
N GLU A 145 -1.45 -5.29 -6.63
CA GLU A 145 -2.16 -5.12 -7.91
C GLU A 145 -1.22 -5.27 -9.11
N ARG A 146 0.01 -4.72 -9.05
CA ARG A 146 1.02 -4.91 -10.10
C ARG A 146 1.50 -6.36 -10.19
N ALA A 147 1.75 -6.99 -9.06
CA ALA A 147 2.16 -8.40 -9.01
C ALA A 147 1.03 -9.34 -9.47
N ALA A 148 -0.24 -8.95 -9.28
CA ALA A 148 -1.39 -9.68 -9.81
C ALA A 148 -1.57 -9.47 -11.32
N ALA A 149 -1.36 -8.24 -11.81
CA ALA A 149 -1.39 -7.94 -13.24
C ALA A 149 -0.30 -8.71 -14.00
N ALA A 150 0.94 -8.70 -13.51
CA ALA A 150 2.06 -9.43 -14.11
C ALA A 150 1.90 -10.97 -14.07
N ARG A 151 1.01 -11.50 -13.22
CA ARG A 151 0.68 -12.94 -13.17
C ARG A 151 -0.41 -13.34 -14.15
N ARG A 152 -1.11 -12.37 -14.76
CA ARG A 152 -2.19 -12.59 -15.73
C ARG A 152 -1.72 -12.45 -17.18
N GLU A 153 -0.49 -12.00 -17.38
CA GLU A 153 0.23 -11.94 -18.67
C GLU A 153 1.06 -13.21 -18.86
#